data_AF-A0A1I7W1Z4-F1
#
_entry.id   AF-A0A1I7W1Z4-F1
#
_cell.length_a   1.000
_cell.length_b   1.000
_cell.length_c   1.000
_cell.angle_alpha   90.00
_cell.angle_beta   90.00
_cell.angle_gamma   90.00
#
_symmetry.space_group_name_H-M   'P 1'
#
loop_
_entity.id
_entity.type
_entity.pdbx_description
1 polymer ?
#
loop_
_entity_poly.entity_id
_entity_poly.type
_entity_poly.pdbx_seq_one_letter_code
_entity_poly.pdbx_strand_id
1 'polypeptide(L)'
;MNIPRLEMLAILIGVRAVKFVTQQLELNRRDRYYDEDKLWKSQSRLENSELDEQSKHSVHLPRHNAATEFLIRQQHEALHHTGTAYTFSEIRRKLWIPKGRTKVKRVINNCTCVNYGQRNHSPIMPNLPESIDQESLQILVWTV
;
A
#
# COMPACT_ATOMS: atom_id res chain seq x y z
N MET A 1 -41.06 -2.52 -30.38
CA MET A 1 -40.50 -1.15 -30.31
C MET A 1 -39.11 -1.27 -29.68
N ASN A 2 -38.07 -1.41 -30.52
CA ASN A 2 -36.71 -1.75 -30.08
C ASN A 2 -35.99 -0.46 -29.68
N ILE A 3 -35.67 -0.29 -28.39
CA ILE A 3 -34.82 0.80 -27.92
C ILE A 3 -33.44 0.59 -28.54
N PRO A 4 -32.94 1.48 -29.41
CA PRO A 4 -31.69 1.25 -30.10
C PRO A 4 -30.53 1.26 -29.09
N ARG A 5 -29.64 0.27 -29.23
CA ARG A 5 -28.48 -0.05 -28.38
C ARG A 5 -27.60 1.17 -28.01
N LEU A 6 -27.67 2.24 -28.81
CA LEU A 6 -26.95 3.50 -28.63
C LEU A 6 -27.50 4.36 -27.48
N GLU A 7 -28.82 4.40 -27.27
CA GLU A 7 -29.46 5.16 -26.18
C GLU A 7 -29.07 4.61 -24.81
N MET A 8 -29.05 3.28 -24.69
CA MET A 8 -28.57 2.59 -23.49
C MET A 8 -27.08 2.86 -23.21
N LEU A 9 -26.26 2.97 -24.25
CA LEU A 9 -24.83 3.26 -24.11
C LEU A 9 -24.61 4.71 -23.68
N ALA A 10 -25.38 5.66 -24.22
CA ALA A 10 -25.36 7.06 -23.82
C ALA A 10 -25.76 7.25 -22.36
N ILE A 11 -26.82 6.55 -21.90
CA ILE A 11 -27.23 6.54 -20.49
C ILE A 11 -26.11 5.96 -19.61
N LEU A 12 -25.49 4.85 -20.00
CA LEU A 12 -24.40 4.24 -19.22
C LEU A 12 -23.16 5.13 -19.12
N ILE A 13 -22.79 5.80 -20.22
CA ILE A 13 -21.70 6.78 -20.23
C ILE A 13 -22.08 7.99 -19.36
N GLY A 14 -23.31 8.50 -19.47
CA GLY A 14 -23.82 9.59 -18.65
C GLY A 14 -23.80 9.28 -17.16
N VAL A 15 -24.30 8.11 -16.75
CA VAL A 15 -24.27 7.66 -15.35
C VAL A 15 -22.84 7.50 -14.84
N ARG A 16 -21.91 6.98 -15.66
CA ARG A 16 -20.49 6.88 -15.29
C ARG A 16 -19.83 8.26 -15.20
N ALA A 17 -20.13 9.17 -16.11
CA ALA A 17 -19.60 10.53 -16.11
C ALA A 17 -20.11 11.32 -14.89
N VAL A 18 -21.41 11.24 -14.60
CA VAL A 18 -22.00 11.87 -13.40
C VAL A 18 -21.39 11.29 -12.13
N LYS A 19 -21.26 9.96 -12.02
CA LYS A 19 -20.62 9.32 -10.87
C LYS A 19 -19.15 9.69 -10.73
N PHE A 20 -18.44 9.88 -11.84
CA PHE A 20 -17.07 10.38 -11.84
C PHE A 20 -17.01 11.83 -11.36
N VAL A 21 -17.87 12.71 -11.89
CA VAL A 21 -17.91 14.13 -11.52
C VAL A 21 -18.32 14.32 -10.06
N THR A 22 -19.33 13.59 -9.56
CA THR A 22 -19.71 13.65 -8.14
C THR A 22 -18.61 13.12 -7.24
N GLN A 23 -17.94 12.04 -7.63
CA GLN A 23 -16.74 11.56 -6.94
C GLN A 23 -15.65 12.65 -6.91
N GLN A 24 -15.38 13.34 -8.01
CA GLN A 24 -14.40 14.44 -8.04
C GLN A 24 -14.83 15.63 -7.16
N LEU A 25 -16.10 16.01 -7.17
CA LEU A 25 -16.62 17.12 -6.36
C LEU A 25 -16.64 16.80 -4.86
N GLU A 26 -17.02 15.58 -4.46
CA GLU A 26 -16.88 15.11 -3.08
C GLU A 26 -15.42 15.07 -2.64
N LEU A 27 -14.51 14.80 -3.58
CA LEU A 27 -13.08 14.86 -3.31
C LEU A 27 -12.60 16.31 -3.13
N ASN A 28 -13.09 17.26 -3.92
CA ASN A 28 -12.78 18.70 -3.76
C ASN A 28 -13.33 19.29 -2.46
N ARG A 29 -14.44 18.75 -1.93
CA ARG A 29 -15.06 19.20 -0.68
C ARG A 29 -14.28 18.81 0.58
N ARG A 30 -13.27 17.94 0.44
CA ARG A 30 -12.38 17.52 1.55
C ARG A 30 -11.03 18.20 1.35
N ASP A 31 -10.80 19.29 2.08
CA ASP A 31 -9.52 19.93 2.43
C ASP A 31 -8.33 19.54 1.53
N ARG A 32 -8.45 19.80 0.23
CA ARG A 32 -7.42 19.53 -0.77
C ARG A 32 -7.28 20.76 -1.64
N TYR A 33 -6.06 21.27 -1.71
CA TYR A 33 -5.73 22.38 -2.57
C TYR A 33 -4.91 21.90 -3.76
N TYR A 34 -5.03 22.64 -4.85
CA TYR A 34 -4.28 22.41 -6.07
C TYR A 34 -3.00 23.23 -5.97
N ASP A 35 -1.86 22.55 -5.87
CA ASP A 35 -0.57 23.21 -5.72
C ASP A 35 -0.05 23.75 -7.06
N GLU A 36 0.99 24.60 -7.04
CA GLU A 36 1.62 25.18 -8.24
C GLU A 36 2.07 24.09 -9.24
N ASP A 37 2.48 22.93 -8.73
CA ASP A 37 2.83 21.73 -9.49
C ASP A 37 1.64 21.00 -10.13
N LYS A 38 0.43 21.56 -10.05
CA LYS A 38 -0.81 20.97 -10.57
C LYS A 38 -1.18 19.63 -9.94
N LEU A 39 -0.69 19.39 -8.72
CA LEU A 39 -0.92 18.19 -7.95
C LEU A 39 -1.89 18.46 -6.79
N TRP A 40 -2.76 17.48 -6.52
CA TRP A 40 -3.65 17.53 -5.38
C TRP A 40 -2.87 17.24 -4.09
N LYS A 41 -2.81 18.20 -3.17
CA LYS A 41 -2.24 18.01 -1.83
C LYS A 41 -3.33 17.99 -0.77
N SER A 42 -3.17 17.14 0.24
CA SER A 42 -4.03 17.19 1.43
C SER A 42 -3.66 18.42 2.26
N GLN A 43 -4.65 19.20 2.68
CA GLN A 43 -4.45 20.19 3.74
C GLN A 43 -4.19 19.45 5.04
N SER A 44 -3.17 19.90 5.78
CA SER A 44 -2.72 19.22 6.98
C SER A 44 -3.45 19.72 8.21
N ARG A 45 -3.77 18.82 9.13
CA ARG A 45 -4.07 19.22 10.53
C ARG A 45 -2.79 19.39 11.36
N LEU A 46 -1.62 19.20 10.75
CA LEU A 46 -0.31 19.17 11.39
C LEU A 46 0.53 20.41 11.02
N GLU A 47 -0.11 21.52 10.65
CA GLU A 47 0.58 22.78 10.26
C GLU A 47 1.60 23.22 11.33
N ASN A 48 1.24 23.10 12.61
CA ASN A 48 2.08 23.47 13.76
C ASN A 48 3.07 22.39 14.21
N SER A 49 3.19 21.27 13.49
CA SER A 49 4.16 20.23 13.84
C SER A 49 5.56 20.55 13.29
N GLU A 50 6.61 20.02 13.92
CA GLU A 50 7.99 20.08 13.42
C GLU A 50 8.25 19.11 12.25
N LEU A 51 7.20 18.54 11.65
CA LEU A 51 7.33 17.66 10.50
C LEU A 51 7.75 18.46 9.26
N ASP A 52 8.41 17.77 8.33
CA ASP A 52 8.72 18.34 7.03
C ASP A 52 7.45 18.76 6.28
N GLU A 53 7.52 19.83 5.49
CA GLU A 53 6.37 20.35 4.75
C GLU A 53 5.74 19.30 3.81
N GLN A 54 6.54 18.37 3.26
CA GLN A 54 6.02 17.27 2.44
C GLN A 54 5.21 16.26 3.27
N SER A 55 5.56 16.10 4.54
CA SER A 55 4.83 15.24 5.49
C SER A 55 3.57 15.89 6.02
N LYS A 56 3.56 17.21 6.16
CA LYS A 56 2.34 17.96 6.45
C LYS A 56 1.38 17.88 5.27
N HIS A 57 1.87 18.17 4.06
CA HIS A 57 1.06 18.34 2.86
C HIS A 57 1.31 17.24 1.83
N SER A 58 0.97 16.00 2.21
CA SER A 58 1.21 14.84 1.34
C SER A 58 0.45 14.91 0.01
N VAL A 59 1.11 14.47 -1.06
CA VAL A 59 0.56 14.46 -2.42
C VAL A 59 -0.41 13.30 -2.60
N HIS A 60 -1.62 13.58 -3.06
CA HIS A 60 -2.64 12.58 -3.32
C HIS A 60 -2.36 11.83 -4.64
N LEU A 61 -2.11 10.52 -4.55
CA LEU A 61 -1.93 9.65 -5.72
C LEU A 61 -3.10 8.68 -5.91
N PRO A 62 -3.59 8.50 -7.14
CA PRO A 62 -4.60 7.49 -7.44
C PRO A 62 -4.04 6.08 -7.20
N ARG A 63 -4.84 5.23 -6.55
CA ARG A 63 -4.47 3.85 -6.20
C ARG A 63 -4.17 2.98 -7.44
N HIS A 64 -4.94 3.16 -8.50
CA HIS A 64 -4.93 2.33 -9.70
C HIS A 64 -4.19 3.03 -10.85
N ASN A 65 -2.92 3.31 -10.64
CA ASN A 65 -2.04 3.92 -11.65
C ASN A 65 -0.68 3.20 -11.63
N ALA A 66 -0.09 3.00 -12.81
CA ALA A 66 1.25 2.44 -12.97
C ALA A 66 2.31 3.32 -12.30
N ALA A 67 2.15 4.64 -12.32
CA ALA A 67 3.07 5.57 -11.64
C ALA A 67 3.12 5.32 -10.13
N THR A 68 1.96 5.12 -9.49
CA THR A 68 1.87 4.80 -8.06
C THR A 68 2.58 3.48 -7.74
N GLU A 69 2.43 2.48 -8.60
CA GLU A 69 3.12 1.19 -8.43
C GLU A 69 4.63 1.29 -8.60
N PHE A 70 5.08 2.05 -9.60
CA PHE A 70 6.49 2.33 -9.83
C PHE A 70 7.13 3.02 -8.61
N LEU A 71 6.49 4.07 -8.08
CA LEU A 71 6.96 4.79 -6.89
C LEU A 71 7.04 3.89 -5.66
N ILE A 72 6.02 3.06 -5.42
CA ILE A 72 6.04 2.10 -4.31
C ILE A 72 7.22 1.13 -4.45
N ARG A 73 7.46 0.60 -5.66
CA ARG A 73 8.55 -0.33 -5.91
C ARG A 73 9.91 0.33 -5.72
N GLN A 74 10.10 1.52 -6.28
CA GLN A 74 11.33 2.31 -6.11
C GLN A 74 11.61 2.56 -4.63
N GLN A 75 10.60 2.94 -3.85
CA GLN A 75 10.78 3.16 -2.40
C GLN A 75 11.11 1.86 -1.67
N HIS A 76 10.46 0.75 -2.01
CA HIS A 76 10.78 -0.56 -1.43
C HIS A 76 12.22 -0.99 -1.70
N GLU A 77 12.72 -0.77 -2.92
CA GLU A 77 14.11 -1.03 -3.31
C GLU A 77 15.09 -0.10 -2.60
N ALA A 78 14.78 1.20 -2.51
CA ALA A 78 15.59 2.19 -1.79
C ALA A 78 15.67 1.89 -0.29
N LEU A 79 14.63 1.30 0.29
CA LEU A 79 14.61 0.84 1.68
C LEU A 79 15.10 -0.62 1.82
N HIS A 80 15.95 -1.09 0.91
CA HIS A 80 16.61 -2.40 0.96
C HIS A 80 15.63 -3.57 1.18
N HIS A 81 14.53 -3.57 0.45
CA HIS A 81 13.51 -4.63 0.49
C HIS A 81 12.86 -4.86 1.87
N THR A 82 12.74 -3.81 2.67
CA THR A 82 12.02 -3.85 3.96
C THR A 82 10.56 -4.27 3.82
N GLY A 83 9.99 -4.71 4.95
CA GLY A 83 8.60 -5.17 5.01
C GLY A 83 7.55 -4.09 4.71
N THR A 84 6.32 -4.54 4.46
CA THR A 84 5.19 -3.68 4.09
C THR A 84 4.91 -2.55 5.06
N ALA A 85 5.02 -2.79 6.36
CA ALA A 85 4.71 -1.77 7.37
C ALA A 85 5.68 -0.59 7.27
N TYR A 86 6.98 -0.86 7.21
CA TYR A 86 8.01 0.17 7.15
C TYR A 86 7.97 0.94 5.82
N THR A 87 7.90 0.22 4.68
CA THR A 87 7.76 0.85 3.37
C THR A 87 6.51 1.75 3.30
N PHE A 88 5.37 1.29 3.84
CA PHE A 88 4.14 2.09 3.84
C PHE A 88 4.26 3.34 4.71
N SER A 89 4.89 3.25 5.89
CA SER A 89 5.12 4.40 6.75
C SER A 89 5.94 5.48 6.05
N GLU A 90 7.05 5.09 5.41
CA GLU A 90 7.90 6.02 4.67
C GLU A 90 7.19 6.65 3.47
N ILE A 91 6.43 5.87 2.70
CA ILE A 91 5.62 6.39 1.60
C ILE A 91 4.60 7.42 2.12
N ARG A 92 3.97 7.15 3.26
CA ARG A 92 2.93 8.02 3.82
C ARG A 92 3.47 9.38 4.28
N ARG A 93 4.77 9.50 4.54
CA ARG A 93 5.43 10.79 4.83
C ARG A 93 5.44 11.74 3.65
N LYS A 94 5.18 11.28 2.42
CA LYS A 94 5.25 12.11 1.21
C LYS A 94 4.00 11.99 0.34
N LEU A 95 3.38 10.79 0.33
CA LEU A 95 2.31 10.43 -0.58
C LEU A 95 1.09 9.93 0.19
N TRP A 96 -0.08 10.42 -0.19
CA TRP A 96 -1.36 9.90 0.24
C TRP A 96 -1.98 9.01 -0.84
N ILE A 97 -2.00 7.70 -0.58
CA ILE A 97 -2.59 6.72 -1.50
C ILE A 97 -3.84 6.11 -0.84
N PRO A 98 -5.03 6.25 -1.44
CA PRO A 98 -6.24 5.59 -0.93
C PRO A 98 -6.06 4.08 -0.84
N LYS A 99 -6.39 3.49 0.32
CA LYS A 99 -6.12 2.06 0.61
C LYS A 99 -4.66 1.68 0.34
N GLY A 100 -3.73 2.61 0.64
CA GLY A 100 -2.31 2.53 0.28
C GLY A 100 -1.63 1.29 0.83
N ARG A 101 -1.86 0.92 2.10
CA ARG A 101 -1.26 -0.29 2.71
C ARG A 101 -1.54 -1.55 1.90
N THR A 102 -2.76 -1.72 1.39
CA THR A 102 -3.13 -2.86 0.54
C THR A 102 -2.40 -2.82 -0.81
N LYS A 103 -2.26 -1.63 -1.41
CA LYS A 103 -1.50 -1.47 -2.66
C LYS A 103 -0.01 -1.76 -2.44
N VAL A 104 0.58 -1.24 -1.37
CA VAL A 104 1.99 -1.51 -0.99
C VAL A 104 2.23 -2.99 -0.77
N LYS A 105 1.37 -3.67 0.01
CA LYS A 105 1.46 -5.13 0.20
C LYS A 105 1.46 -5.88 -1.12
N ARG A 106 0.58 -5.52 -2.05
CA ARG A 106 0.50 -6.15 -3.38
C ARG A 106 1.78 -5.97 -4.19
N VAL A 107 2.36 -4.76 -4.19
CA VAL A 107 3.59 -4.48 -4.92
C VAL A 107 4.78 -5.25 -4.33
N ILE A 108 4.90 -5.28 -3.00
CA ILE A 108 5.97 -6.00 -2.31
C ILE A 108 5.85 -7.52 -2.50
N ASN A 109 4.64 -8.07 -2.43
CA ASN A 109 4.40 -9.49 -2.70
C ASN A 109 4.78 -9.91 -4.13
N ASN A 110 4.80 -8.97 -5.08
CA ASN A 110 5.26 -9.20 -6.45
C ASN A 110 6.77 -8.96 -6.61
N CYS A 111 7.47 -8.52 -5.57
CA CYS A 111 8.91 -8.33 -5.59
C CYS A 111 9.63 -9.68 -5.47
N THR A 112 10.78 -9.79 -6.12
CA THR A 112 11.63 -10.98 -6.08
C THR A 112 12.12 -11.31 -4.66
N CYS A 113 12.30 -10.31 -3.78
CA CYS A 113 12.77 -10.50 -2.40
C CYS A 113 11.88 -11.46 -1.59
N VAL A 114 10.56 -11.40 -1.78
CA VAL A 114 9.60 -12.28 -1.10
C VAL A 114 9.73 -13.71 -1.63
N ASN A 115 9.95 -13.86 -2.94
CA ASN A 115 10.12 -15.17 -3.56
C ASN A 115 11.44 -15.84 -3.17
N TYR A 116 12.51 -15.08 -2.95
CA TYR A 116 13.77 -15.61 -2.43
C TYR A 116 13.68 -16.00 -0.94
N GLY A 117 12.96 -15.23 -0.13
CA GLY A 117 12.78 -15.51 1.30
C GLY A 117 11.91 -16.74 1.61
N GLN A 118 11.08 -17.18 0.67
CA GLN A 118 10.28 -18.42 0.81
C GLN A 118 11.04 -19.71 0.51
N ARG A 119 12.34 -19.63 0.22
CA ARG A 119 13.23 -20.79 0.30
C ARG A 119 13.41 -21.12 1.77
N ASN A 120 12.39 -21.73 2.36
CA ASN A 120 12.43 -22.29 3.69
C ASN A 120 13.43 -23.45 3.63
N HIS A 121 14.71 -23.14 3.86
CA HIS A 121 15.62 -24.14 4.36
C HIS A 121 15.09 -24.46 5.75
N SER A 122 14.36 -25.57 5.87
CA SER A 122 14.01 -26.08 7.20
C SER A 122 15.33 -26.19 7.96
N PRO A 123 15.49 -25.50 9.12
CA PRO A 123 16.73 -25.61 9.87
C PRO A 123 16.94 -27.09 10.15
N ILE A 124 18.12 -27.61 9.80
CA ILE A 124 18.52 -28.95 10.20
C ILE A 124 18.64 -28.89 11.71
N MET A 125 17.66 -29.46 12.41
CA MET A 125 17.70 -29.61 13.85
C MET A 125 18.82 -30.60 14.16
N PRO A 126 19.89 -30.19 14.88
CA PRO A 126 20.91 -31.13 15.31
C PRO A 126 20.30 -32.18 16.25
N ASN A 127 20.89 -33.37 16.31
CA ASN A 127 20.50 -34.39 17.28
C ASN A 127 20.61 -33.80 18.69
N LEU A 128 19.62 -34.13 19.52
CA LEU A 128 19.58 -33.70 20.91
C LEU A 128 20.79 -34.26 21.67
N PRO A 129 21.49 -33.47 22.51
CA PRO A 129 22.64 -33.96 23.25
C PRO A 129 22.25 -35.07 24.24
N GLU A 130 23.11 -36.08 24.39
CA GLU A 130 22.90 -37.25 25.26
C GLU A 130 22.74 -36.90 26.75
N SER A 131 23.15 -35.71 27.16
CA SER A 131 23.10 -35.26 28.55
C SER A 131 21.74 -34.73 28.99
N ILE A 132 20.72 -34.73 28.12
CA ILE A 132 19.38 -34.26 28.49
C ILE A 132 18.62 -35.41 29.16
N ASP A 133 18.15 -35.13 30.37
CA ASP A 133 17.34 -36.01 31.18
C ASP A 133 15.96 -36.28 30.54
N GLN A 134 15.44 -37.49 30.74
CA GLN A 134 14.19 -37.98 30.13
C GLN A 134 12.97 -37.12 30.50
N GLU A 135 13.02 -36.43 31.64
CA GLU A 135 11.96 -35.54 32.12
C GLU A 135 11.94 -34.22 31.31
N SER A 136 13.11 -33.66 31.02
CA SER A 136 13.25 -32.53 30.08
C SER A 136 12.86 -32.89 28.64
N LEU A 137 12.96 -34.16 28.22
CA LEU A 137 12.48 -34.60 26.89
C LEU A 137 10.96 -34.46 26.74
N GLN A 138 10.19 -34.69 27.81
CA GLN A 138 8.74 -34.54 27.76
C GLN A 138 8.32 -33.10 27.50
N ILE A 139 9.07 -32.11 27.98
CA ILE A 139 8.76 -30.68 27.80
C ILE A 139 8.98 -30.25 26.34
N LEU A 140 10.01 -30.78 25.66
CA LEU A 140 10.34 -30.42 24.28
C LEU A 140 9.39 -31.03 23.24
N VAL A 141 8.78 -32.19 23.52
CA VAL A 141 7.83 -32.85 22.61
C VAL A 141 6.52 -32.06 22.43
N TRP A 142 6.14 -31.20 23.38
CA TRP A 142 4.93 -30.37 23.31
C TRP A 142 5.13 -28.97 22.70
N THR A 143 6.34 -28.65 22.23
CA THR A 143 6.65 -27.32 21.68
C THR A 143 6.74 -27.32 20.14
N VAL A 144 6.15 -28.32 19.48
CA VAL A 144 5.94 -28.37 18.02
C VAL A 144 4.45 -28.50 17.72
#